data_AF-A0A1G4TAL2-F1
#
_entry.id   AF-A0A1G4TAL2-F1
#
_cell.length_a   1.000
_cell.length_b   1.000
_cell.length_c   1.000
_cell.angle_alpha   90.00
_cell.angle_beta   90.00
_cell.angle_gamma   90.00
#
_symmetry.space_group_name_H-M   'P 1'
#
loop_
_entity.id
_entity.type
_entity.pdbx_description
1 polymer ?
#
loop_
_entity_poly.entity_id
_entity_poly.type
_entity_poly.pdbx_seq_one_letter_code
_entity_poly.pdbx_strand_id
1 'polypeptide(L)'
;MLHIGVDFGGTKIEAAALSPSGEFLARHREPNPGTYDAALTLVRDLIARVESEARAKQPGLGGKTIGIGSPGSASPRHGLMRNSNSTYLNGRPFKTDLEAVLGQPIRLANDANCLALSEAKDGAGAGEANVFAVIIGTGCGGGVVVNGHLVEGANGLAGEWGHIPLPWPLPEENPGPKCWCGLHGCLETWISGSGFARDFHTVTGRSLKGEEIIAAMRAGDAEAEACFDRWVRRLAQALAVVVNILDPDVFVFGGGMSNVPEMYDRLASRIEPLVFTDRWESKFVPARWGDSSGVRGAAYLWAQGH
;
A
#
# COMPACT_ATOMS: atom_id res chain seq x y z
N MET A 1 16.44 -14.75 -14.97
CA MET A 1 15.39 -14.02 -15.69
C MET A 1 15.35 -12.59 -15.16
N LEU A 2 15.09 -11.60 -16.01
CA LEU A 2 14.95 -10.20 -15.57
C LEU A 2 13.54 -9.95 -15.02
N HIS A 3 13.40 -9.28 -13.88
CA HIS A 3 12.10 -8.94 -13.31
C HIS A 3 11.85 -7.44 -13.42
N ILE A 4 10.86 -7.03 -14.20
CA ILE A 4 10.48 -5.62 -14.36
C ILE A 4 9.21 -5.36 -13.56
N GLY A 5 9.28 -4.39 -12.67
CA GLY A 5 8.14 -3.88 -11.92
C GLY A 5 7.83 -2.45 -12.33
N VAL A 6 6.55 -2.09 -12.30
CA VAL A 6 6.08 -0.72 -12.43
C VAL A 6 5.19 -0.40 -11.24
N ASP A 7 5.47 0.69 -10.53
CA ASP A 7 4.58 1.28 -9.54
C ASP A 7 3.86 2.48 -10.17
N PHE A 8 2.57 2.30 -10.44
CA PHE A 8 1.72 3.31 -11.03
C PHE A 8 1.08 4.16 -9.93
N GLY A 9 1.78 5.20 -9.47
CA GLY A 9 1.26 6.15 -8.50
C GLY A 9 0.43 7.26 -9.15
N GLY A 10 -0.45 7.88 -8.37
CA GLY A 10 -1.30 8.99 -8.84
C GLY A 10 -0.53 10.27 -9.22
N THR A 11 0.69 10.45 -8.69
CA THR A 11 1.53 11.64 -8.98
C THR A 11 2.76 11.31 -9.80
N LYS A 12 3.30 10.10 -9.66
CA LYS A 12 4.53 9.63 -10.33
C LYS A 12 4.37 8.17 -10.69
N ILE A 13 4.98 7.76 -11.80
CA ILE A 13 5.10 6.37 -12.21
C ILE A 13 6.58 5.98 -12.12
N GLU A 14 6.87 4.89 -11.41
CA GLU A 14 8.22 4.35 -11.28
C GLU A 14 8.31 3.00 -11.97
N ALA A 15 9.37 2.79 -12.75
CA ALA A 15 9.71 1.48 -13.28
C ALA A 15 11.09 1.07 -12.76
N ALA A 16 11.24 -0.22 -12.47
CA ALA A 16 12.51 -0.79 -12.07
C ALA A 16 12.72 -2.16 -12.70
N ALA A 17 13.98 -2.45 -13.01
CA ALA A 17 14.44 -3.76 -13.45
C ALA A 17 15.30 -4.37 -12.35
N LEU A 18 14.90 -5.54 -11.86
CA LEU A 18 15.59 -6.30 -10.82
C LEU A 18 16.33 -7.50 -11.42
N SER A 19 17.49 -7.80 -10.85
CA SER A 19 18.21 -9.05 -11.08
C SER A 19 17.41 -10.25 -10.53
N PRO A 20 17.79 -11.50 -10.88
CA PRO A 20 17.20 -12.70 -10.26
C PRO A 20 17.35 -12.73 -8.72
N SER A 21 18.38 -12.08 -8.17
CA SER A 21 18.61 -11.98 -6.72
C SER A 21 17.84 -10.82 -6.07
N GLY A 22 17.09 -10.02 -6.83
CA GLY A 22 16.32 -8.89 -6.31
C GLY A 22 17.07 -7.56 -6.26
N GLU A 23 18.27 -7.48 -6.84
CA GLU A 23 19.06 -6.25 -6.88
C GLU A 23 18.55 -5.30 -7.96
N PHE A 24 18.53 -4.00 -7.68
CA PHE A 24 18.18 -2.99 -8.68
C PHE A 24 19.26 -2.89 -9.77
N LEU A 25 18.92 -3.26 -10.99
CA LEU A 25 19.76 -3.05 -12.17
C LEU A 25 19.49 -1.69 -12.81
N ALA A 26 18.22 -1.28 -12.90
CA ALA A 26 17.84 0.04 -13.40
C ALA A 26 16.56 0.52 -12.71
N ARG A 27 16.40 1.84 -12.61
CA ARG A 27 15.25 2.45 -11.94
C ARG A 27 15.02 3.87 -12.45
N HIS A 28 13.80 4.17 -12.88
CA HIS A 28 13.40 5.48 -13.39
C HIS A 28 12.04 5.86 -12.86
N ARG A 29 11.85 7.15 -12.57
CA ARG A 29 10.59 7.70 -12.08
C ARG A 29 10.26 8.97 -12.86
N GLU A 30 9.05 9.03 -13.39
CA GLU A 30 8.56 10.15 -14.18
C GLU A 30 7.21 10.64 -13.62
N PRO A 31 6.83 11.92 -13.80
CA PRO A 31 5.51 12.40 -13.42
C PRO A 31 4.40 11.61 -14.11
N ASN A 32 3.31 11.29 -13.38
CA ASN A 32 2.15 10.68 -13.99
C ASN A 32 1.45 11.72 -14.90
N PRO A 33 1.25 11.44 -16.20
CA PRO A 33 0.67 12.40 -17.14
C PRO A 33 -0.81 12.69 -16.89
N GLY A 34 -1.49 11.93 -16.02
CA GLY A 34 -2.88 12.18 -15.61
C GLY A 34 -3.94 11.86 -16.67
N THR A 35 -3.55 11.24 -17.79
CA THR A 35 -4.46 10.79 -18.85
C THR A 35 -4.14 9.37 -19.29
N TYR A 36 -5.16 8.63 -19.73
CA TYR A 36 -5.07 7.20 -19.99
C TYR A 36 -4.01 6.84 -21.05
N ASP A 37 -4.13 7.40 -22.26
CA ASP A 37 -3.26 7.03 -23.39
C ASP A 37 -1.80 7.48 -23.18
N ALA A 38 -1.59 8.66 -22.59
CA ALA A 38 -0.26 9.13 -22.24
C ALA A 38 0.38 8.25 -21.16
N ALA A 39 -0.41 7.75 -20.20
CA ALA A 39 0.09 6.85 -19.18
C ALA A 39 0.50 5.48 -19.74
N LEU A 40 -0.28 4.91 -20.68
CA LEU A 40 0.11 3.68 -21.39
C LEU A 40 1.44 3.85 -22.13
N THR A 41 1.60 4.97 -22.82
CA THR A 41 2.81 5.32 -23.56
C THR A 41 4.01 5.46 -22.62
N LEU A 42 3.84 6.19 -21.52
CA LEU A 42 4.89 6.39 -20.53
C LEU A 42 5.34 5.07 -19.89
N VAL A 43 4.40 4.20 -19.52
CA VAL A 43 4.72 2.88 -18.94
C VAL A 43 5.53 2.04 -19.93
N ARG A 44 5.15 2.00 -21.21
CA ARG A 44 5.91 1.31 -22.26
C ARG A 44 7.35 1.84 -22.34
N ASP A 45 7.51 3.15 -22.41
CA ASP A 45 8.81 3.79 -22.60
C ASP A 45 9.72 3.61 -21.38
N LEU A 46 9.16 3.69 -20.18
CA LEU A 46 9.86 3.40 -18.92
C LEU A 46 10.35 1.94 -18.86
N ILE A 47 9.49 0.98 -19.22
CA ILE A 47 9.85 -0.45 -19.27
C ILE A 47 11.00 -0.67 -20.25
N ALA A 48 10.92 -0.11 -21.47
CA ALA A 48 11.96 -0.25 -22.47
C ALA A 48 13.30 0.33 -21.99
N ARG A 49 13.26 1.49 -21.30
CA ARG A 49 14.43 2.14 -20.73
C ARG A 49 15.11 1.31 -19.64
N VAL A 50 14.36 0.85 -18.64
CA VAL A 50 14.94 0.04 -17.54
C VAL A 50 15.45 -1.30 -18.05
N GLU A 51 14.79 -1.90 -19.03
CA GLU A 51 15.27 -3.14 -19.65
C GLU A 51 16.61 -2.95 -20.35
N SER A 52 16.73 -1.91 -21.18
CA SER A 52 17.97 -1.61 -21.93
C SER A 52 19.15 -1.40 -20.98
N GLU A 53 18.97 -0.58 -19.94
CA GLU A 53 20.00 -0.31 -18.94
C GLU A 53 20.37 -1.55 -18.13
N ALA A 54 19.39 -2.39 -17.75
CA ALA A 54 19.66 -3.63 -17.04
C ALA A 54 20.45 -4.62 -17.88
N ARG A 55 20.14 -4.75 -19.17
CA ARG A 55 20.86 -5.63 -20.11
C ARG A 55 22.28 -5.13 -20.39
N ALA A 56 22.50 -3.82 -20.41
CA ALA A 56 23.83 -3.23 -20.49
C ALA A 56 24.67 -3.54 -19.24
N LYS A 57 24.08 -3.50 -18.04
CA LYS A 57 24.79 -3.80 -16.79
C LYS A 57 25.06 -5.29 -16.58
N GLN A 58 24.13 -6.15 -16.99
CA GLN A 58 24.26 -7.60 -16.85
C GLN A 58 23.93 -8.31 -18.17
N PRO A 59 24.91 -8.36 -19.10
CA PRO A 59 24.77 -9.10 -20.35
C PRO A 59 24.49 -10.59 -20.08
N GLY A 60 23.61 -11.20 -20.87
CA GLY A 60 23.28 -12.63 -20.76
C GLY A 60 22.04 -12.96 -19.92
N LEU A 61 21.35 -11.98 -19.33
CA LEU A 61 20.04 -12.21 -18.71
C LEU A 61 19.01 -12.67 -19.75
N GLY A 62 18.58 -13.94 -19.67
CA GLY A 62 17.52 -14.49 -20.52
C GLY A 62 16.11 -14.11 -20.03
N GLY A 63 15.19 -13.89 -20.98
CA GLY A 63 13.77 -13.61 -20.71
C GLY A 63 13.50 -12.33 -19.91
N LYS A 64 12.21 -12.02 -19.68
CA LYS A 64 11.77 -11.00 -18.74
C LYS A 64 10.35 -11.29 -18.24
N THR A 65 10.02 -10.83 -17.05
CA THR A 65 8.65 -10.73 -16.54
C THR A 65 8.29 -9.27 -16.32
N ILE A 66 7.03 -8.91 -16.54
CA ILE A 66 6.53 -7.55 -16.30
C ILE A 66 5.35 -7.63 -15.34
N GLY A 67 5.48 -6.99 -14.19
CA GLY A 67 4.37 -6.78 -13.27
C GLY A 67 4.14 -5.31 -12.99
N ILE A 68 2.89 -4.97 -12.69
CA ILE A 68 2.44 -3.59 -12.46
C ILE A 68 1.65 -3.53 -11.16
N GLY A 69 2.09 -2.66 -10.25
CA GLY A 69 1.30 -2.18 -9.12
C GLY A 69 0.49 -0.97 -9.57
N SER A 70 -0.80 -0.94 -9.26
CA SER A 70 -1.69 0.16 -9.64
C SER A 70 -2.53 0.63 -8.46
N PRO A 71 -3.07 1.86 -8.47
CA PRO A 71 -3.74 2.44 -7.31
C PRO A 71 -5.21 2.01 -7.23
N GLY A 72 -5.49 0.77 -7.65
CA GLY A 72 -6.79 0.11 -7.80
C GLY A 72 -6.59 -1.32 -8.31
N SER A 73 -7.68 -2.01 -8.66
CA SER A 73 -7.60 -3.40 -9.13
C SER A 73 -8.47 -3.66 -10.36
N ALA A 74 -8.05 -4.63 -11.19
CA ALA A 74 -8.88 -5.13 -12.27
C ALA A 74 -9.96 -6.07 -11.69
N SER A 75 -11.20 -5.89 -12.12
CA SER A 75 -12.30 -6.78 -11.72
C SER A 75 -12.07 -8.19 -12.28
N PRO A 76 -12.07 -9.25 -11.46
CA PRO A 76 -11.94 -10.63 -11.96
C PRO A 76 -13.06 -11.05 -12.92
N ARG A 77 -14.20 -10.33 -12.92
CA ARG A 77 -15.36 -10.68 -13.75
C ARG A 77 -15.26 -10.19 -15.20
N HIS A 78 -14.63 -9.03 -15.42
CA HIS A 78 -14.65 -8.36 -16.73
C HIS A 78 -13.33 -7.67 -17.10
N GLY A 79 -12.31 -7.72 -16.25
CA GLY A 79 -10.97 -7.19 -16.52
C GLY A 79 -10.85 -5.66 -16.54
N LEU A 80 -11.94 -4.92 -16.30
CA LEU A 80 -11.90 -3.46 -16.21
C LEU A 80 -11.42 -3.02 -14.82
N MET A 81 -10.63 -1.95 -14.79
CA MET A 81 -10.17 -1.32 -13.55
C MET A 81 -11.34 -0.75 -12.76
N ARG A 82 -11.20 -0.79 -11.43
CA ARG A 82 -12.13 -0.20 -10.47
C ARG A 82 -11.37 0.25 -9.22
N ASN A 83 -12.06 1.01 -8.37
CA ASN A 83 -11.56 1.49 -7.07
C ASN A 83 -10.23 2.25 -7.17
N SER A 84 -9.95 2.86 -8.33
CA SER A 84 -8.75 3.64 -8.55
C SER A 84 -8.94 5.10 -8.17
N ASN A 85 -8.02 5.67 -7.39
CA ASN A 85 -7.95 7.10 -7.13
C ASN A 85 -7.50 7.91 -8.38
N SER A 86 -6.73 7.28 -9.29
CA SER A 86 -6.55 7.74 -10.67
C SER A 86 -7.82 7.39 -11.45
N THR A 87 -8.84 8.24 -11.32
CA THR A 87 -10.21 7.94 -11.75
C THR A 87 -10.35 7.67 -13.25
N TYR A 88 -9.45 8.21 -14.08
CA TYR A 88 -9.39 7.95 -15.53
C TYR A 88 -9.04 6.50 -15.88
N LEU A 89 -8.57 5.69 -14.91
CA LEU A 89 -8.39 4.25 -15.08
C LEU A 89 -9.72 3.49 -14.94
N ASN A 90 -10.64 3.94 -14.09
CA ASN A 90 -11.85 3.19 -13.75
C ASN A 90 -12.72 2.93 -15.00
N GLY A 91 -13.20 1.69 -15.13
CA GLY A 91 -14.00 1.25 -16.28
C GLY A 91 -13.20 0.96 -17.56
N ARG A 92 -11.86 1.03 -17.51
CA ARG A 92 -10.98 0.79 -18.68
C ARG A 92 -10.25 -0.56 -18.58
N PRO A 93 -9.95 -1.22 -19.71
CA PRO A 93 -9.26 -2.51 -19.75
C PRO A 93 -7.73 -2.34 -19.65
N PHE A 94 -7.26 -1.68 -18.60
CA PHE A 94 -5.86 -1.23 -18.44
C PHE A 94 -4.82 -2.33 -18.65
N LYS A 95 -5.06 -3.53 -18.10
CA LYS A 95 -4.18 -4.70 -18.30
C LYS A 95 -4.10 -5.07 -19.79
N THR A 96 -5.23 -5.25 -20.44
CA THR A 96 -5.31 -5.66 -21.85
C THR A 96 -4.64 -4.64 -22.77
N ASP A 97 -4.88 -3.35 -22.52
CA ASP A 97 -4.30 -2.28 -23.34
C ASP A 97 -2.77 -2.20 -23.17
N LEU A 98 -2.25 -2.40 -21.95
CA LEU A 98 -0.81 -2.50 -21.71
C LEU A 98 -0.20 -3.74 -22.37
N GLU A 99 -0.86 -4.89 -22.30
CA GLU A 99 -0.38 -6.11 -22.98
C GLU A 99 -0.30 -5.90 -24.50
N ALA A 100 -1.27 -5.21 -25.09
CA ALA A 100 -1.27 -4.87 -26.51
C ALA A 100 -0.10 -3.93 -26.87
N VAL A 101 0.14 -2.90 -26.06
CA VAL A 101 1.23 -1.93 -26.30
C VAL A 101 2.63 -2.53 -26.03
N LEU A 102 2.74 -3.48 -25.09
CA LEU A 102 3.99 -4.14 -24.70
C LEU A 102 4.31 -5.39 -25.53
N GLY A 103 3.32 -5.93 -26.25
CA GLY A 103 3.45 -7.15 -27.05
C GLY A 103 3.69 -8.42 -26.23
N GLN A 104 3.37 -8.42 -24.93
CA GLN A 104 3.55 -9.58 -24.05
C GLN A 104 2.62 -9.53 -22.83
N PRO A 105 2.37 -10.68 -22.17
CA PRO A 105 1.56 -10.72 -20.96
C PRO A 105 2.16 -9.94 -19.79
N ILE A 106 1.30 -9.38 -18.94
CA ILE A 106 1.68 -8.75 -17.67
C ILE A 106 0.90 -9.36 -16.50
N ARG A 107 1.42 -9.19 -15.28
CA ARG A 107 0.62 -9.34 -14.04
C ARG A 107 0.32 -7.97 -13.45
N LEU A 108 -0.86 -7.83 -12.86
CA LEU A 108 -1.34 -6.58 -12.28
C LEU A 108 -1.82 -6.85 -10.86
N ALA A 109 -1.43 -6.01 -9.90
CA ALA A 109 -1.94 -6.03 -8.53
C ALA A 109 -2.17 -4.58 -8.04
N ASN A 110 -2.89 -4.43 -6.92
CA ASN A 110 -2.95 -3.13 -6.25
C ASN A 110 -1.61 -2.83 -5.54
N ASP A 111 -1.36 -1.56 -5.26
CA ASP A 111 -0.16 -1.05 -4.59
C ASP A 111 0.10 -1.68 -3.21
N ALA A 112 -0.94 -1.89 -2.41
CA ALA A 112 -0.83 -2.52 -1.09
C ALA A 112 -0.42 -4.00 -1.16
N ASN A 113 -0.91 -4.75 -2.15
CA ASN A 113 -0.48 -6.11 -2.45
C ASN A 113 0.96 -6.13 -2.93
N CYS A 114 1.37 -5.16 -3.76
CA CYS A 114 2.77 -5.03 -4.13
C CYS A 114 3.66 -4.74 -2.91
N LEU A 115 3.27 -3.83 -2.02
CA LEU A 115 3.99 -3.62 -0.75
C LEU A 115 4.12 -4.92 0.04
N ALA A 116 3.01 -5.64 0.26
CA ALA A 116 3.00 -6.90 1.00
C ALA A 116 3.94 -7.94 0.38
N LEU A 117 3.88 -8.11 -0.93
CA LEU A 117 4.70 -9.07 -1.64
C LEU A 117 6.19 -8.70 -1.60
N SER A 118 6.53 -7.42 -1.78
CA SER A 118 7.91 -6.93 -1.64
C SER A 118 8.45 -7.27 -0.26
N GLU A 119 7.69 -6.92 0.78
CA GLU A 119 8.16 -6.99 2.15
C GLU A 119 8.21 -8.42 2.68
N ALA A 120 7.32 -9.30 2.22
CA ALA A 120 7.38 -10.73 2.51
C ALA A 120 8.50 -11.46 1.74
N LYS A 121 8.88 -10.98 0.54
CA LYS A 121 9.87 -11.66 -0.30
C LYS A 121 11.29 -11.46 0.21
N ASP A 122 11.70 -10.21 0.39
CA ASP A 122 13.05 -9.84 0.85
C ASP A 122 13.11 -8.53 1.63
N GLY A 123 11.96 -8.04 2.10
CA GLY A 123 11.86 -6.86 2.95
C GLY A 123 11.78 -7.19 4.44
N ALA A 124 11.02 -6.37 5.18
CA ALA A 124 10.93 -6.40 6.64
C ALA A 124 10.12 -7.59 7.18
N GLY A 125 9.33 -8.25 6.34
CA GLY A 125 8.59 -9.47 6.68
C GLY A 125 9.23 -10.75 6.12
N ALA A 126 10.47 -10.68 5.62
CA ALA A 126 11.13 -11.84 5.05
C ALA A 126 11.36 -12.93 6.10
N GLY A 127 10.94 -14.16 5.79
CA GLY A 127 11.03 -15.33 6.68
C GLY A 127 9.80 -15.53 7.57
N GLU A 128 8.88 -14.56 7.62
CA GLU A 128 7.60 -14.70 8.31
C GLU A 128 6.56 -15.39 7.40
N ALA A 129 5.62 -16.13 8.00
CA ALA A 129 4.62 -16.86 7.23
C ALA A 129 3.45 -15.95 6.84
N ASN A 130 2.98 -15.13 7.78
CA ASN A 130 1.82 -14.26 7.65
C ASN A 130 2.25 -12.80 7.75
N VAL A 131 2.23 -12.10 6.62
CA VAL A 131 2.61 -10.69 6.53
C VAL A 131 1.37 -9.87 6.17
N PHE A 132 1.02 -8.92 7.03
CA PHE A 132 -0.01 -7.92 6.73
C PHE A 132 0.67 -6.57 6.47
N ALA A 133 0.71 -6.14 5.22
CA ALA A 133 1.22 -4.82 4.90
C ALA A 133 0.13 -3.76 5.01
N VAL A 134 0.51 -2.62 5.57
CA VAL A 134 -0.37 -1.49 5.86
C VAL A 134 0.19 -0.25 5.16
N ILE A 135 -0.59 0.37 4.27
CA ILE A 135 -0.25 1.68 3.70
C ILE A 135 -1.04 2.74 4.43
N ILE A 136 -0.34 3.70 5.05
CA ILE A 136 -0.95 4.90 5.64
C ILE A 136 -0.32 6.15 5.01
N GLY A 137 -0.96 6.63 3.94
CA GLY A 137 -0.57 7.83 3.21
C GLY A 137 -1.75 8.79 3.10
N THR A 138 -1.95 9.37 1.92
CA THR A 138 -3.17 10.15 1.64
C THR A 138 -4.44 9.34 1.86
N GLY A 139 -4.39 8.03 1.56
CA GLY A 139 -5.42 7.04 1.86
C GLY A 139 -4.93 5.94 2.79
N CYS A 140 -5.69 4.86 2.86
CA CYS A 140 -5.37 3.67 3.65
C CYS A 140 -5.57 2.39 2.82
N GLY A 141 -4.52 1.59 2.70
CA GLY A 141 -4.54 0.32 1.96
C GLY A 141 -3.99 -0.83 2.80
N GLY A 142 -4.32 -2.06 2.42
CA GLY A 142 -3.82 -3.27 3.08
C GLY A 142 -3.54 -4.36 2.06
N GLY A 143 -2.51 -5.17 2.33
CA GLY A 143 -2.14 -6.32 1.50
C GLY A 143 -1.77 -7.50 2.38
N VAL A 144 -2.11 -8.70 1.95
CA VAL A 144 -1.96 -9.92 2.76
C VAL A 144 -1.12 -10.93 2.01
N VAL A 145 -0.07 -11.43 2.67
CA VAL A 145 0.72 -12.56 2.20
C VAL A 145 0.69 -13.67 3.24
N VAL A 146 0.37 -14.90 2.79
CA VAL A 146 0.36 -16.11 3.61
C VAL A 146 1.26 -17.15 2.94
N ASN A 147 2.25 -17.66 3.67
CA ASN A 147 3.26 -18.60 3.19
C ASN A 147 3.93 -18.13 1.89
N GLY A 148 4.27 -16.84 1.80
CA GLY A 148 4.89 -16.23 0.61
C GLY A 148 3.93 -15.99 -0.57
N HIS A 149 2.64 -16.31 -0.42
CA HIS A 149 1.62 -16.13 -1.45
C HIS A 149 0.66 -14.99 -1.13
N LEU A 150 0.38 -14.13 -2.10
CA LEU A 150 -0.63 -13.09 -1.99
C LEU A 150 -2.02 -13.70 -1.82
N VAL A 151 -2.76 -13.18 -0.85
CA VAL A 151 -4.19 -13.46 -0.70
C VAL A 151 -4.94 -12.37 -1.45
N GLU A 152 -5.38 -12.64 -2.67
CA GLU A 152 -6.14 -11.69 -3.50
C GLU A 152 -7.66 -11.76 -3.22
N GLY A 153 -8.12 -12.93 -2.76
CA GLY A 153 -9.53 -13.24 -2.54
C GLY A 153 -10.31 -13.45 -3.84
N ALA A 154 -11.43 -14.18 -3.76
CA ALA A 154 -12.22 -14.57 -4.93
C ALA A 154 -12.75 -13.39 -5.77
N ASN A 155 -12.88 -12.21 -5.16
CA ASN A 155 -13.32 -11.00 -5.82
C ASN A 155 -12.19 -9.99 -6.03
N GLY A 156 -10.92 -10.26 -5.68
CA GLY A 156 -9.84 -9.26 -5.77
C GLY A 156 -10.04 -8.07 -4.82
N LEU A 157 -10.43 -8.36 -3.58
CA LEU A 157 -10.76 -7.38 -2.53
C LEU A 157 -10.12 -7.72 -1.17
N ALA A 158 -9.37 -8.82 -1.08
CA ALA A 158 -8.68 -9.14 0.17
C ALA A 158 -7.68 -8.03 0.50
N GLY A 159 -7.63 -7.62 1.77
CA GLY A 159 -6.80 -6.51 2.21
C GLY A 159 -7.43 -5.12 2.09
N GLU A 160 -8.62 -4.96 1.53
CA GLU A 160 -9.37 -3.67 1.43
C GLU A 160 -9.94 -3.20 2.78
N TRP A 161 -9.16 -3.34 3.85
CA TRP A 161 -9.50 -2.98 5.22
C TRP A 161 -9.78 -1.48 5.39
N GLY A 162 -9.21 -0.60 4.55
CA GLY A 162 -9.51 0.84 4.58
C GLY A 162 -11.01 1.16 4.43
N HIS A 163 -11.79 0.25 3.85
CA HIS A 163 -13.22 0.44 3.58
C HIS A 163 -14.16 -0.30 4.55
N ILE A 164 -13.65 -0.89 5.63
CA ILE A 164 -14.51 -1.37 6.74
C ILE A 164 -14.83 -0.23 7.71
N PRO A 165 -15.96 -0.25 8.44
CA PRO A 165 -16.27 0.77 9.45
C PRO A 165 -15.26 0.73 10.61
N LEU A 166 -15.05 1.86 11.28
CA LEU A 166 -14.26 1.95 12.51
C LEU A 166 -14.81 0.99 13.59
N PRO A 167 -14.01 0.04 14.10
CA PRO A 167 -14.42 -0.85 15.18
C PRO A 167 -14.55 -0.12 16.51
N TRP A 168 -15.59 -0.45 17.29
CA TRP A 168 -15.90 0.14 18.59
C TRP A 168 -15.81 1.69 18.60
N PRO A 169 -16.56 2.38 17.71
CA PRO A 169 -16.51 3.83 17.63
C PRO A 169 -17.11 4.44 18.90
N LEU A 170 -16.57 5.58 19.33
CA LEU A 170 -17.23 6.40 20.35
C LEU A 170 -18.56 6.96 19.80
N PRO A 171 -19.54 7.31 20.66
CA PRO A 171 -20.83 7.84 20.20
C PRO A 171 -20.70 9.02 19.22
N GLU A 172 -19.76 9.93 19.46
CA GLU A 172 -19.46 11.09 18.61
C GLU A 172 -18.77 10.74 17.28
N GLU A 173 -18.27 9.52 17.13
CA GLU A 173 -17.62 9.02 15.91
C GLU A 173 -18.60 8.31 14.97
N ASN A 174 -19.89 8.24 15.32
CA ASN A 174 -20.94 7.57 14.55
C ASN A 174 -21.93 8.60 13.97
N PRO A 175 -22.27 8.58 12.66
CA PRO A 175 -21.89 7.61 11.62
C PRO A 175 -20.46 7.78 11.09
N GLY A 176 -19.76 8.83 11.52
CA GLY A 176 -18.45 9.18 11.01
C GLY A 176 -18.50 9.88 9.65
N PRO A 177 -17.34 10.30 9.13
CA PRO A 177 -17.24 11.00 7.85
C PRO A 177 -17.71 10.14 6.68
N LYS A 178 -18.29 10.80 5.67
CA LYS A 178 -18.64 10.15 4.40
C LYS A 178 -17.35 9.74 3.68
N CYS A 179 -17.26 8.47 3.30
CA CYS A 179 -16.19 7.93 2.47
C CYS A 179 -16.55 8.08 0.99
N TRP A 180 -15.53 8.20 0.14
CA TRP A 180 -15.71 8.27 -1.31
C TRP A 180 -16.28 6.98 -1.90
N CYS A 181 -16.17 5.83 -1.21
CA CYS A 181 -16.81 4.58 -1.59
C CYS A 181 -18.35 4.60 -1.45
N GLY A 182 -18.92 5.66 -0.85
CA GLY A 182 -20.35 5.84 -0.68
C GLY A 182 -20.87 5.49 0.73
N LEU A 183 -20.06 4.82 1.55
CA LEU A 183 -20.37 4.49 2.94
C LEU A 183 -19.93 5.61 3.91
N HIS A 184 -20.18 5.42 5.21
CA HIS A 184 -19.72 6.33 6.28
C HIS A 184 -18.82 5.59 7.26
N GLY A 185 -17.90 6.33 7.87
CA GLY A 185 -17.08 5.81 8.96
C GLY A 185 -16.03 4.78 8.54
N CYS A 186 -15.72 4.66 7.24
CA CYS A 186 -14.64 3.79 6.76
C CYS A 186 -13.31 4.14 7.44
N LEU A 187 -12.51 3.13 7.77
CA LEU A 187 -11.21 3.28 8.42
C LEU A 187 -10.30 4.29 7.73
N GLU A 188 -10.24 4.30 6.39
CA GLU A 188 -9.47 5.27 5.61
C GLU A 188 -9.78 6.71 6.00
N THR A 189 -11.04 7.02 6.29
CA THR A 189 -11.42 8.36 6.69
C THR A 189 -10.76 8.72 8.03
N TRP A 190 -10.52 7.77 8.92
CA TRP A 190 -9.96 8.04 10.24
C TRP A 190 -8.44 7.95 10.30
N ILE A 191 -7.87 6.90 9.71
CA ILE A 191 -6.47 6.52 9.96
C ILE A 191 -5.52 6.96 8.85
N SER A 192 -6.01 7.35 7.67
CA SER A 192 -5.14 7.95 6.64
C SER A 192 -4.51 9.26 7.14
N GLY A 193 -3.42 9.71 6.52
CA GLY A 193 -2.84 11.02 6.76
C GLY A 193 -3.81 12.16 6.47
N SER A 194 -4.69 12.01 5.48
CA SER A 194 -5.79 12.97 5.21
C SER A 194 -6.83 12.96 6.33
N GLY A 195 -7.13 11.77 6.87
CA GLY A 195 -8.00 11.58 8.03
C GLY A 195 -7.46 12.24 9.29
N PHE A 196 -6.16 12.05 9.54
CA PHE A 196 -5.43 12.64 10.66
C PHE A 196 -5.47 14.17 10.62
N ALA A 197 -5.11 14.77 9.48
CA ALA A 197 -5.17 16.22 9.31
C ALA A 197 -6.59 16.78 9.43
N ARG A 198 -7.60 16.05 8.92
CA ARG A 198 -9.00 16.45 9.04
C ARG A 198 -9.47 16.42 10.49
N ASP A 199 -9.15 15.36 11.24
CA ASP A 199 -9.51 15.26 12.66
C ASP A 199 -8.93 16.42 13.47
N PHE A 200 -7.66 16.76 13.26
CA PHE A 200 -7.02 17.90 13.89
C PHE A 200 -7.77 19.21 13.60
N HIS A 201 -8.09 19.46 12.33
CA HIS A 201 -8.83 20.65 11.93
C HIS A 201 -10.23 20.69 12.53
N THR A 202 -10.98 19.58 12.51
CA THR A 202 -12.33 19.50 13.07
C THR A 202 -12.36 19.79 14.56
N VAL A 203 -11.34 19.35 15.31
CA VAL A 203 -11.31 19.52 16.78
C VAL A 203 -10.77 20.89 17.21
N THR A 204 -9.77 21.42 16.50
CA THR A 204 -9.03 22.64 16.94
C THR A 204 -9.36 23.88 16.13
N GLY A 205 -9.95 23.73 14.93
CA GLY A 205 -10.09 24.79 13.94
C GLY A 205 -8.80 25.15 13.20
N ARG A 206 -7.64 24.59 13.55
CA ARG A 206 -6.34 24.87 12.92
C ARG A 206 -6.11 23.95 11.73
N SER A 207 -5.58 24.49 10.63
CA SER A 207 -5.28 23.71 9.43
C SER A 207 -3.78 23.47 9.34
N LEU A 208 -3.37 22.23 9.65
CA LEU A 208 -1.99 21.75 9.53
C LEU A 208 -1.98 20.45 8.72
N LYS A 209 -0.90 20.20 7.99
CA LYS A 209 -0.60 18.90 7.36
C LYS A 209 -0.15 17.90 8.43
N GLY A 210 -0.22 16.61 8.12
CA GLY A 210 0.17 15.55 9.05
C GLY A 210 1.56 15.74 9.66
N GLU A 211 2.57 16.04 8.83
CA GLU A 211 3.95 16.30 9.30
C GLU A 211 4.04 17.49 10.25
N GLU A 212 3.25 18.54 10.01
CA GLU A 212 3.21 19.74 10.85
C GLU A 212 2.53 19.46 12.20
N ILE A 213 1.50 18.60 12.21
CA ILE A 213 0.85 18.15 13.45
C ILE A 213 1.83 17.31 14.28
N ILE A 214 2.56 16.37 13.66
CA ILE A 214 3.59 15.59 14.35
C ILE A 214 4.72 16.49 14.88
N ALA A 215 5.14 17.49 14.12
CA ALA A 215 6.12 18.47 14.60
C ALA A 215 5.61 19.28 15.79
N ALA A 216 4.34 19.72 15.76
CA ALA A 216 3.71 20.43 16.88
C ALA A 216 3.60 19.53 18.13
N MET A 217 3.21 18.27 17.96
CA MET A 217 3.19 17.25 19.03
C MET A 217 4.56 17.13 19.69
N ARG A 218 5.63 16.97 18.89
CA ARG A 218 7.01 16.90 19.38
C ARG A 218 7.48 18.18 20.07
N ALA A 219 6.88 19.33 19.74
CA ALA A 219 7.12 20.61 20.40
C ALA A 219 6.29 20.82 21.68
N GLY A 220 5.47 19.83 22.07
CA GLY A 220 4.65 19.88 23.29
C GLY A 220 3.27 20.51 23.11
N ASP A 221 2.77 20.65 21.88
CA ASP A 221 1.41 21.11 21.62
C ASP A 221 0.39 20.06 22.08
N ALA A 222 -0.39 20.40 23.12
CA ALA A 222 -1.36 19.50 23.73
C ALA A 222 -2.50 19.09 22.78
N GLU A 223 -2.89 19.95 21.84
CA GLU A 223 -3.94 19.62 20.87
C GLU A 223 -3.43 18.61 19.83
N ALA A 224 -2.17 18.76 19.42
CA ALA A 224 -1.52 17.84 18.50
C ALA A 224 -1.30 16.46 19.14
N GLU A 225 -0.85 16.42 20.40
CA GLU A 225 -0.74 15.19 21.20
C GLU A 225 -2.10 14.48 21.31
N ALA A 226 -3.17 15.22 21.66
CA ALA A 226 -4.51 14.66 21.75
C ALA A 226 -5.03 14.13 20.40
N CYS A 227 -4.69 14.78 19.29
CA CYS A 227 -5.03 14.29 17.96
C CYS A 227 -4.29 12.99 17.63
N PHE A 228 -3.00 12.92 17.92
CA PHE A 228 -2.21 11.72 17.72
C PHE A 228 -2.72 10.55 18.56
N ASP A 229 -3.09 10.78 19.82
CA ASP A 229 -3.68 9.75 20.69
C ASP A 229 -5.01 9.20 20.16
N ARG A 230 -5.91 10.09 19.67
CA ARG A 230 -7.15 9.63 19.01
C ARG A 230 -6.84 8.78 17.79
N TRP A 231 -5.86 9.21 16.99
CA TRP A 231 -5.47 8.50 15.78
C TRP A 231 -4.86 7.11 16.10
N VAL A 232 -3.96 7.02 17.07
CA VAL A 232 -3.37 5.75 17.53
C VAL A 232 -4.45 4.81 18.07
N ARG A 233 -5.42 5.30 18.85
CA ARG A 233 -6.55 4.48 19.31
C ARG A 233 -7.32 3.86 18.14
N ARG A 234 -7.67 4.66 17.14
CA ARG A 234 -8.45 4.19 15.98
C ARG A 234 -7.65 3.20 15.14
N LEU A 235 -6.35 3.44 14.97
CA LEU A 235 -5.46 2.49 14.31
C LEU A 235 -5.34 1.18 15.09
N ALA A 236 -5.22 1.22 16.42
CA ALA A 236 -5.20 0.04 17.27
C ALA A 236 -6.51 -0.78 17.16
N GLN A 237 -7.67 -0.11 17.18
CA GLN A 237 -8.97 -0.76 16.98
C GLN A 237 -9.05 -1.47 15.63
N ALA A 238 -8.54 -0.84 14.57
CA ALA A 238 -8.49 -1.43 13.24
C ALA A 238 -7.59 -2.66 13.17
N LEU A 239 -6.36 -2.55 13.70
CA LEU A 239 -5.37 -3.62 13.68
C LEU A 239 -5.80 -4.82 14.55
N ALA A 240 -6.47 -4.58 15.68
CA ALA A 240 -6.99 -5.64 16.53
C ALA A 240 -8.00 -6.54 15.80
N VAL A 241 -8.82 -5.98 14.89
CA VAL A 241 -9.70 -6.79 14.04
C VAL A 241 -8.90 -7.67 13.09
N VAL A 242 -7.81 -7.15 12.51
CA VAL A 242 -6.91 -7.94 11.65
C VAL A 242 -6.24 -9.06 12.45
N VAL A 243 -5.75 -8.78 13.66
CA VAL A 243 -5.17 -9.80 14.54
C VAL A 243 -6.16 -10.92 14.82
N ASN A 244 -7.38 -10.59 15.24
CA ASN A 244 -8.39 -11.60 15.59
C ASN A 244 -8.88 -12.45 14.39
N ILE A 245 -8.68 -11.99 13.15
CA ILE A 245 -9.13 -12.70 11.94
C ILE A 245 -7.98 -13.43 11.23
N LEU A 246 -6.81 -12.79 11.14
CA LEU A 246 -5.68 -13.23 10.33
C LEU A 246 -4.49 -13.69 11.17
N ASP A 247 -4.30 -13.11 12.36
CA ASP A 247 -3.16 -13.35 13.24
C ASP A 247 -1.79 -13.30 12.51
N PRO A 248 -1.41 -12.13 11.96
CA PRO A 248 -0.16 -12.03 11.20
C PRO A 248 1.06 -12.07 12.13
N ASP A 249 2.14 -12.69 11.67
CA ASP A 249 3.44 -12.66 12.37
C ASP A 249 4.00 -11.23 12.43
N VAL A 250 3.73 -10.44 11.37
CA VAL A 250 4.25 -9.09 11.23
C VAL A 250 3.28 -8.17 10.47
N PHE A 251 3.16 -6.95 10.99
CA PHE A 251 2.59 -5.80 10.31
C PHE A 251 3.73 -4.95 9.72
N VAL A 252 3.70 -4.75 8.40
CA VAL A 252 4.71 -3.92 7.71
C VAL A 252 4.09 -2.61 7.23
N PHE A 253 4.58 -1.48 7.73
CA PHE A 253 3.98 -0.17 7.49
C PHE A 253 4.70 0.60 6.38
N GLY A 254 3.96 1.00 5.36
CA GLY A 254 4.35 1.97 4.33
C GLY A 254 3.53 3.26 4.40
N GLY A 255 3.90 4.23 3.57
CA GLY A 255 3.27 5.54 3.51
C GLY A 255 3.82 6.55 4.53
N GLY A 256 3.43 7.82 4.41
CA GLY A 256 4.03 8.91 5.18
C GLY A 256 4.00 8.71 6.70
N MET A 257 2.93 8.14 7.23
CA MET A 257 2.79 7.91 8.68
C MET A 257 3.69 6.78 9.20
N SER A 258 4.23 5.91 8.34
CA SER A 258 5.18 4.88 8.79
C SER A 258 6.52 5.45 9.25
N ASN A 259 6.80 6.73 8.95
CA ASN A 259 7.98 7.48 9.40
C ASN A 259 7.82 8.11 10.79
N VAL A 260 6.78 7.77 11.55
CA VAL A 260 6.51 8.29 12.91
C VAL A 260 6.82 7.19 13.94
N PRO A 261 8.03 7.14 14.52
CA PRO A 261 8.43 6.12 15.50
C PRO A 261 7.48 6.00 16.70
N GLU A 262 6.93 7.13 17.15
CA GLU A 262 6.05 7.22 18.32
C GLU A 262 4.75 6.41 18.15
N MET A 263 4.37 6.10 16.90
CA MET A 263 3.24 5.21 16.61
C MET A 263 3.55 3.79 17.12
N TYR A 264 4.71 3.25 16.75
CA TYR A 264 5.08 1.87 17.05
C TYR A 264 5.17 1.63 18.56
N ASP A 265 5.72 2.61 19.30
CA ASP A 265 5.83 2.55 20.76
C ASP A 265 4.47 2.50 21.47
N ARG A 266 3.43 3.08 20.87
CA ARG A 266 2.08 3.17 21.46
C ARG A 266 1.14 2.07 21.00
N LEU A 267 1.38 1.44 19.85
CA LEU A 267 0.41 0.51 19.23
C LEU A 267 0.18 -0.76 20.07
N ALA A 268 1.25 -1.42 20.53
CA ALA A 268 1.15 -2.71 21.18
C ALA A 268 0.20 -2.70 22.39
N SER A 269 0.41 -1.75 23.32
CA SER A 269 -0.39 -1.62 24.55
C SER A 269 -1.85 -1.21 24.30
N ARG A 270 -2.16 -0.67 23.11
CA ARG A 270 -3.53 -0.31 22.71
C ARG A 270 -4.26 -1.45 22.01
N ILE A 271 -3.53 -2.40 21.42
CA ILE A 271 -4.10 -3.55 20.70
C ILE A 271 -4.29 -4.73 21.63
N GLU A 272 -3.36 -4.98 22.56
CA GLU A 272 -3.39 -6.12 23.48
C GLU A 272 -4.75 -6.31 24.21
N PRO A 273 -5.43 -5.25 24.72
CA PRO A 273 -6.72 -5.41 25.37
C PRO A 273 -7.90 -5.76 24.43
N LEU A 274 -7.68 -5.67 23.12
CA LEU A 274 -8.69 -5.84 22.08
C LEU A 274 -8.56 -7.19 21.33
N VAL A 275 -7.53 -7.96 21.63
CA VAL A 275 -7.23 -9.24 20.97
C VAL A 275 -7.59 -10.42 21.87
N PHE A 276 -8.10 -11.49 21.27
CA PHE A 276 -8.51 -12.70 21.97
C PHE A 276 -7.32 -13.65 22.15
N THR A 277 -6.39 -13.30 23.03
CA THR A 277 -5.20 -14.11 23.31
C THR A 277 -4.73 -13.95 24.76
N ASP A 278 -3.96 -14.93 25.24
CA ASP A 278 -3.23 -14.86 26.51
C ASP A 278 -1.92 -14.07 26.36
N ARG A 279 -1.27 -14.17 25.19
CA ARG A 279 -0.06 -13.44 24.84
C ARG A 279 -0.04 -13.13 23.35
N TRP A 280 0.35 -11.90 23.01
CA TRP A 280 0.45 -11.44 21.63
C TRP A 280 1.89 -11.04 21.28
N GLU A 281 2.41 -11.52 20.14
CA GLU A 281 3.82 -11.34 19.75
C GLU A 281 4.02 -10.76 18.34
N SER A 282 2.95 -10.37 17.64
CA SER A 282 3.11 -9.81 16.29
C SER A 282 3.98 -8.56 16.29
N LYS A 283 4.85 -8.46 15.28
CA LYS A 283 5.78 -7.34 15.15
C LYS A 283 5.14 -6.20 14.36
N PHE A 284 5.53 -4.96 14.67
CA PHE A 284 5.26 -3.81 13.81
C PHE A 284 6.59 -3.24 13.32
N VAL A 285 6.75 -3.17 12.01
CA VAL A 285 8.00 -2.71 11.41
C VAL A 285 7.71 -1.76 10.25
N PRO A 286 8.56 -0.74 10.02
CA PRO A 286 8.47 0.03 8.79
C PRO A 286 8.88 -0.84 7.59
N ALA A 287 8.33 -0.55 6.41
CA ALA A 287 8.74 -1.18 5.17
C ALA A 287 10.24 -0.95 4.91
N ARG A 288 10.98 -2.04 4.66
CA ARG A 288 12.44 -1.99 4.43
C ARG A 288 12.76 -1.17 3.17
N TRP A 289 11.97 -1.35 2.12
CA TRP A 289 12.23 -0.72 0.82
C TRP A 289 11.49 0.62 0.64
N GLY A 290 10.76 1.08 1.66
CA GLY A 290 10.05 2.36 1.67
C GLY A 290 9.20 2.56 0.42
N ASP A 291 9.34 3.73 -0.22
CA ASP A 291 8.68 4.10 -1.48
C ASP A 291 8.93 3.10 -2.63
N SER A 292 10.03 2.35 -2.60
CA SER A 292 10.35 1.38 -3.65
C SER A 292 9.71 0.00 -3.43
N SER A 293 8.98 -0.21 -2.33
CA SER A 293 8.33 -1.50 -2.09
C SER A 293 7.25 -1.81 -3.14
N GLY A 294 6.52 -0.79 -3.61
CA GLY A 294 5.51 -0.96 -4.66
C GLY A 294 6.13 -1.53 -5.95
N VAL A 295 7.20 -0.90 -6.45
CA VAL A 295 7.84 -1.34 -7.69
C VAL A 295 8.52 -2.71 -7.56
N ARG A 296 9.06 -3.05 -6.38
CA ARG A 296 9.64 -4.38 -6.11
C ARG A 296 8.56 -5.46 -6.06
N GLY A 297 7.46 -5.19 -5.38
CA GLY A 297 6.32 -6.10 -5.32
C GLY A 297 5.76 -6.41 -6.70
N ALA A 298 5.61 -5.36 -7.53
CA ALA A 298 5.21 -5.50 -8.92
C ALA A 298 6.16 -6.44 -9.70
N ALA A 299 7.48 -6.29 -9.53
CA ALA A 299 8.47 -7.16 -10.16
C ALA A 299 8.34 -8.64 -9.73
N TYR A 300 7.89 -8.90 -8.50
CA TYR A 300 7.72 -10.25 -7.95
C TYR A 300 6.38 -10.91 -8.21
N LEU A 301 5.42 -10.24 -8.87
CA LEU A 301 4.08 -10.81 -9.10
C LEU A 301 4.11 -12.16 -9.82
N TRP A 302 5.14 -12.42 -10.64
CA TRP A 302 5.32 -13.69 -11.36
C TRP A 302 5.97 -14.80 -10.53
N ALA A 303 6.52 -14.48 -9.35
CA ALA A 303 7.16 -15.45 -8.46
C ALA A 303 6.16 -16.23 -7.58
N GLN A 304 4.88 -15.87 -7.66
CA GLN A 304 3.77 -16.57 -7.02
C GLN A 304 3.57 -17.92 -7.74
N GLY A 305 3.77 -19.04 -7.04
CA GLY A 305 3.51 -20.38 -7.57
C GLY A 305 2.05 -20.52 -8.03
N HIS A 306 1.83 -21.37 -9.04
CA HIS A 306 0.47 -21.75 -9.47
C HIS A 306 -0.08 -22.88 -8.62
#